data_AF-A0A957W3J6-F1
#
_entry.id   AF-A0A957W3J6-F1
#
_cell.length_a   1.000
_cell.length_b   1.000
_cell.length_c   1.000
_cell.angle_alpha   90.00
_cell.angle_beta   90.00
_cell.angle_gamma   90.00
#
_symmetry.space_group_name_H-M   'P 1'
#
loop_
_entity.id
_entity.type
_entity.pdbx_description
1 polymer ?
#
loop_
_entity_poly.entity_id
_entity_poly.type
_entity_poly.pdbx_seq_one_letter_code
_entity_poly.pdbx_strand_id
1 'polypeptide(L)'
;WQQTLMNNGDLFVPDDPGSYIIQFQPDGTAFIQSDCNQVRAGYTVDSNLLTIEPGPSTLVACPEGSLGDRFVMGLTAANSFFFDDAGDLLIDLKFDSGTMRFSPQSNDLAGSNWIVTGFNNGREAVVSTITDTELTANFGTDGRVTGTGGCNNYNAGFTVDGGNITIEQGMSSMMFCEQPEGVMDQEQQFLAALASAATYQITGNTMQMRTADDALAATFMRAPASAEAPADAMATEEPAPSGTAEPTAEPTAEPTTSPTGEPTEEPSPSPTDEG
;
A
#
# COMPACT_ATOMS: atom_id res chain seq x y z
N TRP A 1 5.38 -5.42 4.79
CA TRP A 1 5.14 -6.87 4.58
C TRP A 1 4.22 -6.97 3.39
N GLN A 2 4.61 -7.70 2.35
CA GLN A 2 3.85 -7.72 1.10
C GLN A 2 2.79 -8.81 1.10
N GLN A 3 3.12 -9.99 1.60
CA GLN A 3 2.20 -11.12 1.64
C GLN A 3 2.72 -12.26 2.50
N THR A 4 1.84 -13.20 2.84
CA THR A 4 2.20 -14.55 3.29
C THR A 4 1.50 -15.56 2.40
N LEU A 5 2.28 -16.44 1.77
CA LEU A 5 1.76 -17.60 1.04
C LEU A 5 1.93 -18.84 1.90
N MET A 6 0.82 -19.45 2.30
CA MET A 6 0.81 -20.69 3.05
C MET A 6 0.94 -21.90 2.13
N ASN A 7 1.47 -23.01 2.64
CA ASN A 7 1.66 -24.23 1.85
C ASN A 7 0.34 -24.90 1.43
N ASN A 8 -0.76 -24.59 2.12
CA ASN A 8 -2.11 -25.01 1.71
C ASN A 8 -2.70 -24.17 0.55
N GLY A 9 -1.96 -23.17 0.05
CA GLY A 9 -2.40 -22.27 -1.02
C GLY A 9 -3.08 -21.00 -0.54
N ASP A 10 -3.34 -20.85 0.77
CA ASP A 10 -3.91 -19.61 1.30
C ASP A 10 -2.92 -18.45 1.11
N LEU A 11 -3.40 -17.36 0.52
CA LEU A 11 -2.63 -16.15 0.30
C LEU A 11 -3.22 -15.01 1.14
N PHE A 12 -2.37 -14.38 1.96
CA PHE A 12 -2.74 -13.21 2.75
C PHE A 12 -1.96 -12.01 2.23
N VAL A 13 -2.67 -10.98 1.79
CA VAL A 13 -2.11 -9.72 1.30
C VAL A 13 -2.77 -8.59 2.09
N PRO A 14 -2.02 -7.74 2.80
CA PRO A 14 -2.58 -6.57 3.44
C PRO A 14 -3.01 -5.55 2.38
N ASP A 15 -4.15 -4.88 2.61
CA ASP A 15 -4.61 -3.79 1.75
C ASP A 15 -3.65 -2.59 1.76
N ASP A 16 -2.99 -2.36 2.90
CA ASP A 16 -1.90 -1.39 3.06
C ASP A 16 -0.63 -2.09 3.61
N PRO A 17 0.27 -2.59 2.74
CA PRO A 17 1.54 -3.21 3.12
C PRO A 17 2.45 -2.32 3.98
N GLY A 18 2.27 -0.99 3.90
CA GLY A 18 3.05 -0.01 4.64
C GLY A 18 2.68 0.05 6.12
N SER A 19 1.48 -0.40 6.49
CA SER A 19 1.08 -0.50 7.90
C SER A 19 1.62 -1.76 8.60
N TYR A 20 2.37 -2.61 7.89
CA TYR A 20 2.94 -3.85 8.43
C TYR A 20 4.46 -3.88 8.22
N ILE A 21 5.21 -3.37 9.20
CA ILE A 21 6.66 -3.17 9.10
C ILE A 21 7.36 -3.98 10.19
N ILE A 22 8.52 -4.53 9.84
CA ILE A 22 9.52 -4.97 10.81
C ILE A 22 10.83 -4.24 10.54
N GLN A 23 11.40 -3.63 11.58
CA GLN A 23 12.68 -2.95 11.54
C GLN A 23 13.65 -3.65 12.49
N PHE A 24 14.66 -4.30 11.93
CA PHE A 24 15.73 -4.95 12.70
C PHE A 24 16.78 -3.93 13.16
N GLN A 25 17.23 -4.04 14.40
CA GLN A 25 18.26 -3.18 15.00
C GLN A 25 19.54 -3.99 15.27
N PRO A 26 20.74 -3.38 15.12
CA PRO A 26 22.01 -4.11 15.32
C PRO A 26 22.22 -4.70 16.72
N ASP A 27 21.44 -4.29 17.72
CA ASP A 27 21.52 -4.77 19.10
C ASP A 27 20.72 -6.06 19.36
N GLY A 28 20.15 -6.67 18.31
CA GLY A 28 19.33 -7.88 18.43
C GLY A 28 17.88 -7.61 18.79
N THR A 29 17.42 -6.35 18.73
CA THR A 29 16.01 -5.99 18.88
C THR A 29 15.36 -5.66 17.54
N ALA A 30 14.04 -5.80 17.47
CA ALA A 30 13.26 -5.35 16.32
C ALA A 30 12.04 -4.55 16.77
N PHE A 31 11.67 -3.56 15.98
CA PHE A 31 10.41 -2.83 16.10
C PHE A 31 9.44 -3.33 15.05
N ILE A 32 8.23 -3.69 15.46
CA ILE A 32 7.19 -4.20 14.59
C ILE A 32 6.01 -3.23 14.67
N GLN A 33 5.60 -2.71 13.51
CA GLN A 33 4.30 -2.10 13.33
C GLN A 33 3.37 -3.15 12.73
N SER A 34 2.29 -3.46 13.44
CA SER A 34 1.27 -4.42 13.05
C SER A 34 -0.05 -3.69 12.90
N ASP A 35 -0.26 -3.14 11.71
CA ASP A 35 -1.34 -2.21 11.42
C ASP A 35 -1.30 -0.99 12.37
N CYS A 36 -2.31 -0.84 13.22
CA CYS A 36 -2.41 0.21 14.21
C CYS A 36 -1.60 -0.08 15.50
N ASN A 37 -1.13 -1.31 15.68
CA ASN A 37 -0.46 -1.75 16.89
C ASN A 37 1.06 -1.76 16.76
N GLN A 38 1.76 -1.61 17.88
CA GLN A 38 3.22 -1.62 17.95
C GLN A 38 3.71 -2.72 18.88
N VAL A 39 4.76 -3.42 18.47
CA VAL A 39 5.38 -4.52 19.21
C VAL A 39 6.90 -4.35 19.19
N ARG A 40 7.54 -4.50 20.34
CA ARG A 40 9.00 -4.69 20.41
C ARG A 40 9.31 -6.18 20.43
N ALA A 41 10.30 -6.61 19.67
CA ALA A 41 10.71 -8.01 19.60
C ALA A 41 12.21 -8.15 19.87
N GLY A 42 12.62 -9.30 20.41
CA GLY A 42 13.99 -9.79 20.25
C GLY A 42 14.12 -10.57 18.95
N TYR A 43 15.30 -10.59 18.35
CA TYR A 43 15.59 -11.50 17.24
C TYR A 43 17.00 -12.04 17.32
N THR A 44 17.18 -13.26 16.81
CA THR A 44 18.50 -13.89 16.66
C THR A 44 18.66 -14.40 15.24
N VAL A 45 19.90 -14.30 14.74
CA VAL A 45 20.31 -14.83 13.45
C VAL A 45 21.50 -15.75 13.67
N ASP A 46 21.35 -17.01 13.26
CA ASP A 46 22.46 -17.96 13.14
C ASP A 46 22.50 -18.48 11.70
N SER A 47 23.50 -18.00 10.95
CA SER A 47 23.60 -18.23 9.51
C SER A 47 22.32 -17.78 8.77
N ASN A 48 21.45 -18.70 8.38
CA ASN A 48 20.16 -18.42 7.74
C ASN A 48 18.96 -18.69 8.65
N LEU A 49 19.17 -19.19 9.87
CA LEU A 49 18.11 -19.39 10.84
C LEU A 49 17.76 -18.05 11.48
N LEU A 50 16.47 -17.72 11.47
CA LEU A 50 15.94 -16.49 12.03
C LEU A 50 14.89 -16.85 13.07
N THR A 51 15.13 -16.45 14.31
CA THR A 51 14.11 -16.51 15.37
C THR A 51 13.71 -15.09 15.72
N ILE A 52 12.41 -14.85 15.78
CA ILE A 52 11.83 -13.57 16.23
C ILE A 52 10.93 -13.89 17.42
N GLU A 53 11.10 -13.14 18.50
CA GLU A 53 10.32 -13.26 19.73
C GLU A 53 9.59 -11.94 19.97
N PRO A 54 8.38 -11.77 19.39
CA PRO A 54 7.56 -10.59 19.65
C PRO A 54 7.21 -10.50 21.14
N GLY A 55 7.40 -9.32 21.71
CA GLY A 55 6.99 -8.98 23.06
C GLY A 55 5.51 -8.56 23.13
N PRO A 56 5.10 -7.86 24.20
CA PRO A 56 3.73 -7.38 24.32
C PRO A 56 3.39 -6.37 23.23
N SER A 57 2.19 -6.51 22.67
CA SER A 57 1.60 -5.56 21.73
C SER A 57 0.82 -4.47 22.47
N THR A 58 0.69 -3.31 21.85
CA THR A 58 -0.42 -2.40 22.16
C THR A 58 -1.74 -3.14 21.88
N LEU A 59 -2.79 -2.85 22.66
CA LEU A 59 -4.10 -3.49 22.55
C LEU A 59 -5.13 -2.51 21.98
N VAL A 60 -4.76 -1.82 20.90
CA VAL A 60 -5.67 -0.93 20.18
C VAL A 60 -6.51 -1.77 19.22
N ALA A 61 -7.80 -1.48 19.13
CA ALA A 61 -8.66 -2.06 18.11
C ALA A 61 -8.28 -1.48 16.75
N CYS A 62 -7.70 -2.31 15.89
CA CYS A 62 -7.36 -1.90 14.53
C CYS A 62 -8.61 -1.90 13.62
N PRO A 63 -8.55 -1.19 12.48
CA PRO A 63 -9.64 -1.16 11.51
C PRO A 63 -10.10 -2.56 11.07
N GLU A 64 -11.31 -2.63 10.53
CA GLU A 64 -11.80 -3.86 9.89
C GLU A 64 -10.87 -4.28 8.75
N GLY A 65 -10.69 -5.59 8.56
CA GLY A 65 -9.77 -6.13 7.57
C GLY A 65 -8.31 -6.22 8.04
N SER A 66 -7.98 -5.73 9.23
CA SER A 66 -6.63 -5.85 9.79
C SER A 66 -6.12 -7.29 9.81
N LEU A 67 -4.90 -7.48 9.31
CA LEU A 67 -4.17 -8.75 9.34
C LEU A 67 -3.15 -8.79 10.49
N GLY A 68 -3.25 -7.88 11.47
CA GLY A 68 -2.22 -7.66 12.49
C GLY A 68 -1.85 -8.91 13.29
N ASP A 69 -2.85 -9.68 13.75
CA ASP A 69 -2.61 -10.91 14.48
C ASP A 69 -1.91 -11.96 13.61
N ARG A 70 -2.30 -12.07 12.34
CA ARG A 70 -1.66 -13.01 11.40
C ARG A 70 -0.22 -12.62 11.11
N PHE A 71 0.03 -11.33 10.96
CA PHE A 71 1.37 -10.80 10.73
C PHE A 71 2.31 -11.17 11.88
N VAL A 72 1.90 -10.90 13.13
CA VAL A 72 2.71 -11.22 14.32
C VAL A 72 2.86 -12.73 14.53
N MET A 73 1.82 -13.52 14.27
CA MET A 73 1.91 -14.99 14.31
C MET A 73 2.91 -15.53 13.27
N GLY A 74 2.92 -14.99 12.05
CA GLY A 74 3.89 -15.34 11.02
C GLY A 74 5.32 -15.04 11.48
N LEU A 75 5.56 -13.86 12.05
CA LEU A 75 6.88 -13.50 12.59
C LEU A 75 7.31 -14.44 13.73
N THR A 76 6.40 -14.82 14.62
CA THR A 76 6.65 -15.80 15.70
C THR A 76 7.02 -17.19 15.14
N ALA A 77 6.47 -17.52 13.97
CA ALA A 77 6.71 -18.76 13.26
C ALA A 77 7.94 -18.71 12.35
N ALA A 78 8.75 -17.65 12.36
CA ALA A 78 9.99 -17.59 11.58
C ALA A 78 10.91 -18.79 11.87
N ASN A 79 11.48 -19.37 10.82
CA ASN A 79 12.43 -20.48 10.88
C ASN A 79 13.75 -20.12 10.19
N SER A 80 13.67 -19.69 8.93
CA SER A 80 14.82 -19.30 8.13
C SER A 80 14.49 -18.11 7.25
N PHE A 81 15.51 -17.42 6.76
CA PHE A 81 15.35 -16.31 5.83
C PHE A 81 16.31 -16.39 4.65
N PHE A 82 15.93 -15.74 3.56
CA PHE A 82 16.76 -15.48 2.40
C PHE A 82 16.28 -14.23 1.68
N PHE A 83 17.07 -13.74 0.72
CA PHE A 83 16.69 -12.64 -0.15
C PHE A 83 16.54 -13.15 -1.58
N ASP A 84 15.54 -12.67 -2.31
CA ASP A 84 15.41 -12.91 -3.74
C ASP A 84 16.23 -11.93 -4.58
N ASP A 85 16.23 -12.10 -5.90
CA ASP A 85 16.96 -11.24 -6.84
C ASP A 85 16.42 -9.80 -6.88
N ALA A 86 15.17 -9.59 -6.45
CA ALA A 86 14.58 -8.25 -6.31
C ALA A 86 14.98 -7.55 -5.00
N GLY A 87 15.68 -8.26 -4.11
CA GLY A 87 16.08 -7.77 -2.80
C GLY A 87 14.98 -7.87 -1.74
N ASP A 88 13.89 -8.58 -2.01
CA ASP A 88 12.86 -8.84 -1.02
C ASP A 88 13.38 -9.84 0.01
N LEU A 89 13.05 -9.62 1.28
CA LEU A 89 13.27 -10.56 2.36
C LEU A 89 12.14 -11.60 2.35
N LEU A 90 12.51 -12.88 2.24
CA LEU A 90 11.62 -14.01 2.42
C LEU A 90 11.93 -14.69 3.75
N ILE A 91 10.90 -14.94 4.55
CA ILE A 91 10.99 -15.68 5.81
C ILE A 91 10.17 -16.95 5.66
N ASP A 92 10.84 -18.09 5.65
CA ASP A 92 10.18 -19.39 5.71
C ASP A 92 9.72 -19.67 7.13
N LEU A 93 8.49 -20.17 7.23
CA LEU A 93 7.84 -20.48 8.48
C LEU A 93 8.16 -21.90 8.93
N LYS A 94 8.17 -22.11 10.24
CA LYS A 94 8.37 -23.42 10.88
C LYS A 94 7.46 -24.48 10.26
N PHE A 95 7.96 -25.71 10.19
CA PHE A 95 7.26 -26.88 9.66
C PHE A 95 6.84 -26.74 8.19
N ASP A 96 7.58 -25.95 7.41
CA ASP A 96 7.31 -25.68 5.99
C ASP A 96 5.85 -25.21 5.76
N SER A 97 5.33 -24.41 6.70
CA SER A 97 3.93 -24.01 6.73
C SER A 97 3.60 -22.87 5.76
N GLY A 98 4.61 -22.14 5.30
CA GLY A 98 4.47 -21.05 4.34
C GLY A 98 5.70 -20.15 4.32
N THR A 99 5.60 -19.08 3.53
CA THR A 99 6.66 -18.07 3.40
C THR A 99 6.05 -16.68 3.47
N MET A 100 6.62 -15.82 4.31
CA MET A 100 6.31 -14.39 4.36
C MET A 100 7.26 -13.64 3.43
N ARG A 101 6.73 -12.70 2.63
CA ARG A 101 7.50 -11.83 1.74
C ARG A 101 7.47 -10.39 2.23
N PHE A 102 8.61 -9.74 2.23
CA PHE A 102 8.80 -8.36 2.65
C PHE A 102 9.64 -7.63 1.61
N SER A 103 9.19 -6.45 1.19
CA SER A 103 10.07 -5.58 0.42
C SER A 103 10.84 -4.64 1.33
N PRO A 104 12.11 -4.36 1.01
CA PRO A 104 12.88 -3.39 1.75
C PRO A 104 12.19 -2.03 1.67
N GLN A 105 11.98 -1.40 2.83
CA GLN A 105 11.59 -0.01 2.88
C GLN A 105 12.86 0.82 2.70
N SER A 106 13.00 1.51 1.57
CA SER A 106 14.10 2.44 1.39
C SER A 106 13.91 3.67 2.30
N ASN A 107 14.98 4.03 2.99
CA ASN A 107 15.12 5.32 3.68
C ASN A 107 15.72 6.39 2.78
N ASP A 108 15.94 6.08 1.50
CA ASP A 108 16.33 7.06 0.51
C ASP A 108 15.13 7.97 0.24
N LEU A 109 15.41 9.27 0.25
CA LEU A 109 14.41 10.24 -0.13
C LEU A 109 14.15 10.20 -1.63
N ALA A 110 15.19 10.03 -2.44
CA ALA A 110 15.03 9.91 -3.89
C ALA A 110 14.29 8.62 -4.26
N GLY A 111 13.31 8.71 -5.17
CA GLY A 111 12.44 7.61 -5.57
C GLY A 111 11.25 7.36 -4.61
N SER A 112 10.89 8.32 -3.76
CA SER A 112 9.83 8.15 -2.76
C SER A 112 8.65 9.13 -2.95
N ASN A 113 7.46 8.68 -2.57
CA ASN A 113 6.21 9.43 -2.69
C ASN A 113 5.57 9.64 -1.31
N TRP A 114 5.10 10.85 -1.04
CA TRP A 114 4.62 11.25 0.27
C TRP A 114 3.36 12.09 0.18
N ILE A 115 2.47 11.89 1.16
CA ILE A 115 1.31 12.73 1.45
C ILE A 115 1.70 13.63 2.64
N VAL A 116 1.46 14.93 2.51
CA VAL A 116 1.75 15.91 3.56
C VAL A 116 0.65 15.84 4.63
N THR A 117 1.04 15.63 5.87
CA THR A 117 0.12 15.56 7.02
C THR A 117 0.14 16.83 7.87
N GLY A 118 1.18 17.66 7.71
CA GLY A 118 1.27 18.96 8.32
C GLY A 118 2.46 19.76 7.83
N PHE A 119 2.40 21.08 7.97
CA PHE A 119 3.44 22.01 7.53
C PHE A 119 3.51 23.23 8.45
N ASN A 120 4.66 23.88 8.48
CA ASN A 120 4.87 25.12 9.23
C ASN A 120 4.19 26.29 8.50
N ASN A 121 3.25 26.96 9.15
CA ASN A 121 2.50 28.07 8.56
C ASN A 121 3.27 29.42 8.52
N GLY A 122 4.58 29.40 8.80
CA GLY A 122 5.42 30.60 8.88
C GLY A 122 5.23 31.41 10.18
N ARG A 123 4.47 30.88 11.14
CA ARG A 123 4.24 31.47 12.48
C ARG A 123 4.70 30.54 13.60
N GLU A 124 5.73 29.75 13.32
CA GLU A 124 6.31 28.75 14.23
C GLU A 124 5.31 27.67 14.69
N ALA A 125 4.24 27.45 13.91
CA ALA A 125 3.23 26.45 14.20
C ALA A 125 3.11 25.45 13.05
N VAL A 126 3.15 24.16 13.37
CA VAL A 126 2.79 23.10 12.42
C VAL A 126 1.28 22.93 12.44
N VAL A 127 0.66 23.10 11.28
CA VAL A 127 -0.80 22.95 11.09
C VAL A 127 -1.07 21.78 10.17
N SER A 128 -2.22 21.14 10.36
CA SER A 128 -2.74 20.12 9.44
C SER A 128 -3.21 20.75 8.13
N THR A 129 -3.37 19.93 7.10
CA THR A 129 -3.98 20.36 5.83
C THR A 129 -5.46 20.70 6.02
N ILE A 130 -5.94 21.63 5.20
CA ILE A 130 -7.37 21.96 5.09
C ILE A 130 -8.11 20.70 4.64
N THR A 131 -9.26 20.41 5.26
CA THR A 131 -10.13 19.30 4.85
C THR A 131 -10.48 19.40 3.37
N ASP A 132 -10.57 18.26 2.69
CA ASP A 132 -10.80 18.17 1.24
C ASP A 132 -9.68 18.78 0.38
N THR A 133 -8.50 19.01 0.94
CA THR A 133 -7.26 19.24 0.19
C THR A 133 -6.28 18.11 0.39
N GLU A 134 -5.58 17.74 -0.68
CA GLU A 134 -4.47 16.81 -0.62
C GLU A 134 -3.19 17.52 -1.06
N LEU A 135 -2.16 17.43 -0.24
CA LEU A 135 -0.82 17.94 -0.53
C LEU A 135 0.12 16.75 -0.67
N THR A 136 0.95 16.76 -1.71
CA THR A 136 1.87 15.64 -2.00
C THR A 136 3.28 16.14 -2.25
N ALA A 137 4.26 15.27 -1.99
CA ALA A 137 5.67 15.49 -2.29
C ALA A 137 6.29 14.19 -2.83
N ASN A 138 6.55 14.16 -4.13
CA ASN A 138 7.16 13.06 -4.86
C ASN A 138 8.60 13.41 -5.19
N PHE A 139 9.55 12.76 -4.53
CA PHE A 139 10.98 12.99 -4.68
C PHE A 139 11.51 12.03 -5.75
N GLY A 140 11.75 12.53 -6.96
CA GLY A 140 12.28 11.76 -8.07
C GLY A 140 13.77 11.45 -7.93
N THR A 141 14.21 10.38 -8.60
CA THR A 141 15.64 10.03 -8.71
C THR A 141 16.43 10.99 -9.61
N ASP A 142 15.74 11.92 -10.26
CA ASP A 142 16.28 13.00 -11.09
C ASP A 142 16.65 14.26 -10.29
N GLY A 143 16.46 14.25 -8.96
CA GLY A 143 16.71 15.41 -8.10
C GLY A 143 15.60 16.45 -8.16
N ARG A 144 14.39 16.07 -8.58
CA ARG A 144 13.20 16.94 -8.55
C ARG A 144 12.19 16.46 -7.52
N VAL A 145 11.65 17.39 -6.74
CA VAL A 145 10.45 17.16 -5.94
C VAL A 145 9.26 17.76 -6.67
N THR A 146 8.21 16.99 -6.86
CA THR A 146 6.98 17.39 -7.55
C THR A 146 5.77 17.04 -6.70
N GLY A 147 4.66 17.74 -6.89
CA GLY A 147 3.43 17.41 -6.17
C GLY A 147 2.33 18.43 -6.38
N THR A 148 1.27 18.30 -5.60
CA THR A 148 0.21 19.31 -5.49
C THR A 148 0.31 20.05 -4.16
N GLY A 149 0.12 21.37 -4.19
CA GLY A 149 -0.02 22.24 -3.04
C GLY A 149 -1.47 22.40 -2.57
N GLY A 150 -2.40 21.63 -3.15
CA GLY A 150 -3.84 21.71 -2.92
C GLY A 150 -4.59 22.35 -4.09
N CYS A 151 -4.12 23.50 -4.60
CA CYS A 151 -4.70 24.15 -5.78
C CYS A 151 -3.85 23.93 -7.04
N ASN A 152 -2.55 24.17 -6.93
CA ASN A 152 -1.59 24.10 -8.02
C ASN A 152 -0.65 22.92 -7.87
N ASN A 153 -0.14 22.48 -9.02
CA ASN A 153 1.01 21.59 -9.05
C ASN A 153 2.29 22.41 -8.94
N TYR A 154 3.28 21.86 -8.24
CA TYR A 154 4.58 22.46 -8.07
C TYR A 154 5.71 21.51 -8.47
N ASN A 155 6.87 22.10 -8.76
CA ASN A 155 8.13 21.39 -8.91
C ASN A 155 9.27 22.22 -8.33
N ALA A 156 10.23 21.56 -7.70
CA ALA A 156 11.46 22.18 -7.19
C ALA A 156 12.65 21.24 -7.39
N GLY A 157 13.87 21.81 -7.47
CA GLY A 157 15.09 21.02 -7.34
C GLY A 157 15.32 20.62 -5.89
N PHE A 158 15.86 19.43 -5.64
CA PHE A 158 16.35 19.06 -4.34
C PHE A 158 17.69 18.34 -4.43
N THR A 159 18.49 18.49 -3.38
CA THR A 159 19.72 17.73 -3.17
C THR A 159 19.73 17.12 -1.77
N VAL A 160 20.36 15.96 -1.65
CA VAL A 160 20.53 15.25 -0.39
C VAL A 160 22.01 14.94 -0.18
N ASP A 161 22.49 15.20 1.03
CA ASP A 161 23.82 14.79 1.48
C ASP A 161 23.71 14.21 2.91
N GLY A 162 23.66 12.88 2.97
CA GLY A 162 23.29 12.16 4.19
C GLY A 162 21.87 12.49 4.64
N GLY A 163 21.70 12.89 5.91
CA GLY A 163 20.41 13.33 6.45
C GLY A 163 20.09 14.81 6.19
N ASN A 164 20.97 15.53 5.49
CA ASN A 164 20.73 16.93 5.13
C ASN A 164 20.02 17.01 3.78
N ILE A 165 19.16 18.01 3.64
CA ILE A 165 18.40 18.27 2.42
C ILE A 165 18.48 19.76 2.09
N THR A 166 18.52 20.08 0.81
CA THR A 166 18.25 21.43 0.32
C THR A 166 17.18 21.33 -0.74
N ILE A 167 16.10 22.08 -0.58
CA ILE A 167 15.04 22.20 -1.57
C ILE A 167 15.07 23.62 -2.11
N GLU A 168 15.22 23.75 -3.42
CA GLU A 168 15.17 25.05 -4.10
C GLU A 168 13.77 25.65 -4.01
N GLN A 169 13.65 26.95 -4.27
CA GLN A 169 12.32 27.55 -4.38
C GLN A 169 11.53 26.87 -5.51
N GLY A 170 10.36 26.35 -5.16
CA GLY A 170 9.49 25.68 -6.11
C GLY A 170 8.84 26.64 -7.09
N MET A 171 8.66 26.17 -8.31
CA MET A 171 7.78 26.78 -9.30
C MET A 171 6.41 26.11 -9.20
N SER A 172 5.37 26.91 -8.98
CA SER A 172 3.97 26.47 -8.95
C SER A 172 3.24 26.95 -10.20
N SER A 173 2.19 26.23 -10.63
CA SER A 173 1.24 26.79 -11.59
C SER A 173 0.51 28.01 -11.02
N MET A 174 -0.14 28.79 -11.87
CA MET A 174 -0.83 30.03 -11.49
C MET A 174 -2.35 29.90 -11.59
N MET A 175 -2.90 28.74 -11.23
CA MET A 175 -4.34 28.57 -11.06
C MET A 175 -4.78 29.26 -9.77
N PHE A 176 -5.97 29.84 -9.82
CA PHE A 176 -6.61 30.45 -8.67
C PHE A 176 -7.79 29.57 -8.23
N CYS A 177 -7.74 29.10 -6.99
CA CYS A 177 -8.81 28.32 -6.37
C CYS A 177 -9.43 29.13 -5.24
N GLU A 178 -10.76 29.30 -5.27
CA GLU A 178 -11.51 29.98 -4.20
C GLU A 178 -11.95 29.01 -3.10
N GLN A 179 -12.02 27.72 -3.41
CA GLN A 179 -12.45 26.67 -2.50
C GLN A 179 -11.44 25.51 -2.47
N PRO A 180 -11.23 24.90 -1.29
CA PRO A 180 -11.74 25.35 0.01
C PRO A 180 -11.09 26.67 0.47
N GLU A 181 -11.75 27.38 1.39
CA GLU A 181 -11.27 28.68 1.87
C GLU A 181 -9.86 28.56 2.43
N GLY A 182 -8.94 29.45 1.99
CA GLY A 182 -7.55 29.44 2.43
C GLY A 182 -6.62 28.49 1.66
N VAL A 183 -7.10 27.76 0.64
CA VAL A 183 -6.26 26.81 -0.13
C VAL A 183 -5.04 27.48 -0.76
N MET A 184 -5.18 28.72 -1.25
CA MET A 184 -4.07 29.48 -1.83
C MET A 184 -3.02 29.87 -0.78
N ASP A 185 -3.45 30.24 0.42
CA ASP A 185 -2.56 30.58 1.53
C ASP A 185 -1.83 29.33 2.05
N GLN A 186 -2.54 28.21 2.16
CA GLN A 186 -1.98 26.91 2.51
C GLN A 186 -0.88 26.51 1.52
N GLU A 187 -1.15 26.60 0.21
CA GLU A 187 -0.16 26.26 -0.82
C GLU A 187 1.13 27.09 -0.65
N GLN A 188 0.99 28.41 -0.50
CA GLN A 188 2.15 29.29 -0.33
C GLN A 188 2.94 28.95 0.93
N GLN A 189 2.24 28.73 2.06
CA GLN A 189 2.87 28.39 3.33
C GLN A 189 3.57 27.03 3.26
N PHE A 190 2.95 26.03 2.65
CA PHE A 190 3.54 24.72 2.45
C PHE A 190 4.80 24.80 1.59
N LEU A 191 4.78 25.51 0.45
CA LEU A 191 5.96 25.65 -0.41
C LEU A 191 7.09 26.39 0.29
N ALA A 192 6.77 27.41 1.10
CA ALA A 192 7.76 28.09 1.93
C ALA A 192 8.33 27.17 3.01
N ALA A 193 7.50 26.35 3.66
CA ALA A 193 7.92 25.37 4.64
C ALA A 193 8.83 24.30 4.01
N LEU A 194 8.48 23.79 2.84
CA LEU A 194 9.28 22.81 2.11
C LEU A 194 10.66 23.39 1.74
N ALA A 195 10.72 24.63 1.25
CA ALA A 195 11.97 25.33 0.95
C ALA A 195 12.82 25.66 2.19
N SER A 196 12.23 25.65 3.39
CA SER A 196 12.96 25.87 4.66
C SER A 196 13.62 24.62 5.24
N ALA A 197 13.34 23.44 4.66
CA ALA A 197 13.90 22.18 5.14
C ALA A 197 15.43 22.14 4.98
N ALA A 198 16.11 21.73 6.04
CA ALA A 198 17.56 21.56 6.12
C ALA A 198 17.94 20.10 6.45
N THR A 199 17.08 19.38 7.18
CA THR A 199 17.26 17.95 7.47
C THR A 199 15.96 17.18 7.26
N TYR A 200 16.09 15.88 7.04
CA TYR A 200 14.95 14.97 6.98
C TYR A 200 15.24 13.68 7.76
N GLN A 201 14.18 13.07 8.29
CA GLN A 201 14.23 11.78 8.93
C GLN A 201 13.03 10.94 8.50
N ILE A 202 13.31 9.76 7.94
CA ILE A 202 12.31 8.74 7.62
C ILE A 202 12.30 7.72 8.77
N THR A 203 11.12 7.44 9.31
CA THR A 203 10.89 6.40 10.32
C THR A 203 9.64 5.61 9.94
N GLY A 204 9.86 4.41 9.41
CA GLY A 204 8.80 3.57 8.85
C GLY A 204 8.04 4.30 7.74
N ASN A 205 6.74 4.52 7.96
CA ASN A 205 5.85 5.23 7.03
C ASN A 205 5.76 6.74 7.26
N THR A 206 6.52 7.30 8.19
CA THR A 206 6.50 8.74 8.45
C THR A 206 7.80 9.38 8.03
N MET A 207 7.72 10.60 7.54
CA MET A 207 8.86 11.46 7.33
C MET A 207 8.62 12.78 8.05
N GLN A 208 9.68 13.30 8.65
CA GLN A 208 9.72 14.66 9.18
C GLN A 208 10.85 15.42 8.50
N MET A 209 10.57 16.67 8.15
CA MET A 209 11.57 17.63 7.71
C MET A 209 11.69 18.74 8.75
N ARG A 210 12.93 19.17 9.01
CA ARG A 210 13.22 20.22 9.98
C ARG A 210 14.04 21.33 9.36
N THR A 211 13.88 22.54 9.87
CA THR A 211 14.64 23.72 9.47
C THR A 211 16.06 23.69 10.04
N ALA A 212 16.90 24.64 9.62
CA ALA A 212 18.26 24.78 10.15
C ALA A 212 18.29 25.08 11.66
N ASP A 213 17.23 25.70 12.20
CA ASP A 213 17.05 25.97 13.63
C ASP A 213 16.40 24.81 14.39
N ASP A 214 16.31 23.64 13.75
CA ASP A 214 15.67 22.44 14.28
C ASP A 214 14.17 22.63 14.59
N ALA A 215 13.47 23.54 13.89
CA ALA A 215 12.00 23.61 13.96
C ALA A 215 11.38 22.62 12.96
N LEU A 216 10.18 22.09 13.23
CA LEU A 216 9.47 21.28 12.24
C LEU A 216 9.09 22.15 11.03
N ALA A 217 9.49 21.71 9.85
CA ALA A 217 9.13 22.31 8.56
C ALA A 217 7.86 21.64 8.01
N ALA A 218 7.87 20.31 7.93
CA ALA A 218 6.73 19.54 7.45
C ALA A 218 6.76 18.10 7.97
N THR A 219 5.58 17.49 8.07
CA THR A 219 5.37 16.08 8.41
C THR A 219 4.64 15.40 7.28
N PHE A 220 4.98 14.14 7.06
CA PHE A 220 4.49 13.38 5.92
C PHE A 220 4.18 11.95 6.32
N MET A 221 3.26 11.35 5.57
CA MET A 221 2.99 9.93 5.55
C MET A 221 3.36 9.39 4.16
N ARG A 222 4.01 8.23 4.11
CA ARG A 222 4.38 7.60 2.85
C ARG A 222 3.10 7.35 2.07
N ALA A 223 3.08 7.77 0.80
CA ALA A 223 1.96 7.44 -0.07
C ALA A 223 1.90 5.91 -0.20
N PRO A 224 0.70 5.30 -0.24
CA PRO A 224 0.59 3.88 -0.53
C PRO A 224 1.35 3.61 -1.83
N ALA A 225 2.14 2.54 -1.85
CA ALA A 225 2.73 2.09 -3.10
C ALA A 225 1.56 1.90 -4.06
N SER A 226 1.54 2.68 -5.15
CA SER A 226 0.50 2.56 -6.16
C SER A 226 0.51 1.11 -6.61
N ALA A 227 -0.45 0.31 -6.12
CA ALA A 227 -0.86 -0.86 -6.86
C ALA A 227 -1.19 -0.32 -8.24
N GLU A 228 -0.48 -0.78 -9.26
CA GLU A 228 -0.97 -0.64 -10.62
C GLU A 228 -2.35 -1.30 -10.63
N ALA A 229 -3.39 -0.49 -10.44
CA ALA A 229 -4.74 -0.90 -10.79
C ALA A 229 -4.65 -1.32 -12.26
N PRO A 230 -5.10 -2.54 -12.62
CA PRO A 230 -5.04 -2.97 -14.00
C PRO A 230 -5.83 -1.95 -14.82
N ALA A 231 -5.19 -1.39 -15.85
CA ALA A 231 -5.77 -0.41 -16.76
C ALA A 231 -6.90 -0.98 -17.65
N ASP A 232 -7.42 -2.18 -17.35
CA ASP A 232 -8.43 -2.89 -18.13
C ASP A 232 -9.61 -3.33 -17.25
N ALA A 233 -10.27 -2.39 -16.59
CA ALA A 233 -11.58 -2.64 -15.97
C ALA A 233 -12.50 -1.41 -16.06
N MET A 234 -12.68 -0.86 -17.26
CA MET A 234 -13.86 -0.05 -17.58
C MET A 234 -14.38 -0.32 -18.99
N ALA A 235 -15.67 -0.67 -19.01
CA ALA A 235 -16.64 -0.57 -20.11
C ALA A 235 -16.65 -1.65 -21.21
N THR A 236 -17.55 -2.62 -21.05
CA THR A 236 -18.64 -2.82 -22.03
C THR A 236 -19.94 -3.07 -21.28
N GLU A 237 -20.63 -1.97 -20.95
CA GLU A 237 -22.05 -2.00 -20.62
C GLU A 237 -22.81 -2.08 -21.95
N GLU A 238 -23.62 -3.14 -22.10
CA GLU A 238 -24.48 -3.38 -23.25
C GLU A 238 -25.67 -2.40 -23.22
N PRO A 239 -25.91 -1.54 -24.22
CA PRO A 239 -27.09 -0.70 -24.22
C PRO A 239 -28.28 -1.48 -24.76
N ALA A 240 -29.32 -1.62 -23.94
CA ALA A 240 -30.65 -2.00 -24.37
C ALA A 240 -31.24 -0.93 -25.32
N PRO A 241 -31.88 -1.31 -26.44
CA PRO A 241 -32.77 -0.40 -27.14
C PRO A 241 -34.22 -0.60 -26.71
N SER A 242 -34.79 0.45 -26.12
CA SER A 242 -36.24 0.68 -26.04
C SER A 242 -36.72 1.27 -27.37
N GLY A 243 -37.68 0.62 -28.02
CA GLY A 243 -38.34 1.12 -29.23
C GLY A 243 -39.63 0.38 -29.56
N THR A 244 -40.75 1.00 -29.22
CA THR A 244 -42.15 0.55 -29.39
C THR A 244 -42.61 0.62 -30.85
N ALA A 245 -43.27 -0.43 -31.37
CA ALA A 245 -44.36 -0.33 -32.34
C ALA A 245 -45.18 -1.64 -32.43
N GLU A 246 -46.46 -1.56 -32.11
CA GLU A 246 -47.56 -2.49 -32.46
C GLU A 246 -48.24 -2.01 -33.79
N PRO A 247 -49.25 -2.70 -34.39
CA PRO A 247 -49.68 -4.11 -34.33
C PRO A 247 -50.04 -4.72 -35.73
N THR A 248 -50.51 -5.98 -35.74
CA THR A 248 -51.59 -6.59 -36.59
C THR A 248 -51.17 -7.82 -37.42
N ALA A 249 -51.58 -9.02 -36.97
CA ALA A 249 -52.54 -9.92 -37.66
C ALA A 249 -52.55 -11.33 -37.02
N GLU A 250 -53.72 -11.74 -36.51
CA GLU A 250 -54.12 -13.13 -36.13
C GLU A 250 -54.34 -14.03 -37.38
N PRO A 251 -54.79 -15.31 -37.26
CA PRO A 251 -54.42 -16.44 -36.37
C PRO A 251 -54.23 -17.77 -37.16
N THR A 252 -53.98 -18.93 -36.50
CA THR A 252 -54.67 -20.24 -36.71
C THR A 252 -53.82 -21.51 -36.46
N ALA A 253 -54.43 -22.43 -35.69
CA ALA A 253 -54.31 -23.91 -35.63
C ALA A 253 -53.33 -24.61 -34.66
N GLU A 254 -53.95 -25.35 -33.72
CA GLU A 254 -53.50 -26.52 -32.93
C GLU A 254 -53.34 -27.81 -33.81
N PRO A 255 -53.17 -29.04 -33.27
CA PRO A 255 -52.18 -29.63 -32.33
C PRO A 255 -51.58 -30.99 -32.86
N THR A 256 -51.10 -31.85 -31.94
CA THR A 256 -50.83 -33.33 -32.02
C THR A 256 -49.48 -33.78 -32.64
N THR A 257 -48.72 -34.78 -32.18
CA THR A 257 -48.94 -36.04 -31.43
C THR A 257 -47.65 -36.53 -30.72
N SER A 258 -47.77 -37.20 -29.55
CA SER A 258 -46.81 -38.20 -29.02
C SER A 258 -47.07 -39.58 -29.68
N PRO A 259 -46.18 -40.61 -29.71
CA PRO A 259 -45.79 -41.36 -28.49
C PRO A 259 -44.43 -42.16 -28.47
N THR A 260 -44.04 -42.55 -27.25
CA THR A 260 -43.50 -43.82 -26.71
C THR A 260 -42.39 -44.64 -27.41
N GLY A 261 -41.35 -44.99 -26.63
CA GLY A 261 -40.57 -46.23 -26.80
C GLY A 261 -39.27 -46.34 -25.98
N GLU A 262 -39.34 -46.88 -24.75
CA GLU A 262 -38.27 -47.61 -24.04
C GLU A 262 -38.50 -49.15 -24.28
N PRO A 263 -37.64 -50.16 -23.92
CA PRO A 263 -36.64 -50.17 -22.83
C PRO A 263 -35.36 -51.05 -23.01
N THR A 264 -34.48 -51.04 -21.98
CA THR A 264 -33.54 -52.09 -21.44
C THR A 264 -32.47 -52.73 -22.39
N GLU A 265 -31.23 -53.09 -22.05
CA GLU A 265 -30.62 -53.64 -20.82
C GLU A 265 -29.05 -53.68 -20.94
N GLU A 266 -28.37 -53.64 -19.80
CA GLU A 266 -26.95 -53.95 -19.50
C GLU A 266 -26.60 -55.46 -19.74
N PRO A 267 -25.35 -56.02 -19.59
CA PRO A 267 -24.32 -55.66 -18.60
C PRO A 267 -22.81 -55.80 -18.97
N SER A 268 -21.98 -55.37 -18.02
CA SER A 268 -20.52 -55.61 -17.81
C SER A 268 -20.18 -57.12 -17.57
N PRO A 269 -18.92 -57.62 -17.67
CA PRO A 269 -17.86 -57.34 -16.67
C PRO A 269 -16.39 -57.33 -17.16
N SER A 270 -15.48 -56.79 -16.32
CA SER A 270 -14.00 -56.99 -16.30
C SER A 270 -13.61 -58.12 -15.30
N PRO A 271 -12.34 -58.32 -14.90
CA PRO A 271 -11.07 -58.59 -15.62
C PRO A 271 -10.50 -59.99 -15.23
N THR A 272 -9.31 -60.38 -15.71
CA THR A 272 -8.54 -61.49 -15.12
C THR A 272 -7.04 -61.19 -15.15
N ASP A 273 -6.40 -61.42 -14.01
CA ASP A 273 -4.98 -61.32 -13.69
C ASP A 273 -4.40 -62.73 -13.45
N GLU A 274 -3.07 -62.79 -13.39
CA GLU A 274 -2.16 -63.89 -12.99
C GLU A 274 -1.80 -65.01 -14.00
N GLY A 275 -0.48 -65.13 -14.22
CA GLY A 275 0.23 -66.18 -14.93
C GLY A 275 1.66 -65.79 -15.26
#